data_AF-A0A258U3A1-F1
#
_entry.id   AF-A0A258U3A1-F1
#
_cell.length_a   1.000
_cell.length_b   1.000
_cell.length_c   1.000
_cell.angle_alpha   90.00
_cell.angle_beta   90.00
_cell.angle_gamma   90.00
#
_symmetry.space_group_name_H-M   'P 1'
#
loop_
_entity.id
_entity.type
_entity.pdbx_description
1 polymer ?
#
loop_
_entity_poly.entity_id
_entity_poly.type
_entity_poly.pdbx_seq_one_letter_code
_entity_poly.pdbx_strand_id
1 'polypeptide(L)'
;MSVARMQERSAGVLLHISSLPSGDLGKDAYRFVDFLANSGVAVWQTLPINMPHADNSPYQCLSAHAGNPAFISLELLIEQGLITPSNCHDGRESAFKAAYDVTMNSASRDAFYQFCQQHQSWLDDFALYLVIRSQKQQQGWFEWPKQFKNRSASAIKKFTDDNTEALNLVKFVQFLFFAQWNALKSYANAHAVHLFGDIPIFVAYDSADVWANPHLFKLDANRLMTVVAGVPPDYFSATGQRWG
;
A
#
# COMPACT_ATOMS: atom_id res chain seq x y z
N MET A 1 0.31 4.36 21.59
CA MET A 1 -0.61 3.97 22.68
C MET A 1 0.21 3.84 23.95
N SER A 2 -0.20 4.46 25.06
CA SER A 2 0.46 4.14 26.33
C SER A 2 0.00 2.76 26.78
N VAL A 3 0.92 1.97 27.35
CA VAL A 3 0.70 0.60 27.83
C VAL A 3 -0.47 0.51 28.82
N ALA A 4 -0.82 1.62 29.48
CA ALA A 4 -1.87 1.70 30.48
C ALA A 4 -3.29 1.40 29.96
N ARG A 5 -3.64 1.71 28.71
CA ARG A 5 -5.02 1.52 28.19
C ARG A 5 -5.30 0.13 27.62
N MET A 6 -4.29 -0.71 27.40
CA MET A 6 -4.52 -2.13 27.07
C MET A 6 -5.07 -2.94 28.26
N GLN A 7 -5.19 -2.31 29.45
CA GLN A 7 -5.77 -2.93 30.64
C GLN A 7 -7.27 -2.61 30.81
N GLU A 8 -7.86 -1.73 29.99
CA GLU A 8 -9.29 -1.43 30.03
C GLU A 8 -10.06 -2.38 29.11
N ARG A 9 -11.22 -2.88 29.59
CA ARG A 9 -12.10 -3.72 28.77
C ARG A 9 -12.65 -2.90 27.61
N SER A 10 -12.39 -3.33 26.38
CA SER A 10 -12.89 -2.72 25.15
C SER A 10 -13.56 -3.73 24.23
N ALA A 11 -14.40 -3.23 23.32
CA ALA A 11 -14.97 -3.99 22.21
C ALA A 11 -14.40 -3.47 20.89
N GLY A 12 -14.37 -4.33 19.88
CA GLY A 12 -13.91 -4.00 18.53
C GLY A 12 -14.75 -4.65 17.44
N VAL A 13 -14.71 -4.07 16.24
CA VAL A 13 -15.30 -4.63 15.02
C VAL A 13 -14.20 -4.87 13.98
N LEU A 14 -14.20 -6.06 13.38
CA LEU A 14 -13.41 -6.38 12.20
C LEU A 14 -14.22 -6.04 10.95
N LEU A 15 -13.76 -5.06 10.18
CA LEU A 15 -14.33 -4.70 8.88
C LEU A 15 -13.20 -4.17 7.99
N HIS A 16 -12.92 -4.80 6.85
CA HIS A 16 -11.89 -4.28 5.95
C HIS A 16 -12.42 -3.07 5.15
N ILE A 17 -11.52 -2.19 4.70
CA ILE A 17 -11.87 -0.97 3.93
C ILE A 17 -12.66 -1.33 2.66
N SER A 18 -12.28 -2.42 2.00
CA SER A 18 -12.98 -2.93 0.81
C SER A 18 -14.43 -3.35 1.07
N SER A 19 -14.83 -3.55 2.33
CA SER A 19 -16.19 -3.95 2.72
C SER A 19 -17.08 -2.78 3.10
N LEU A 20 -16.54 -1.55 3.15
CA LEU A 20 -17.37 -0.34 3.24
C LEU A 20 -18.20 -0.19 1.97
N PRO A 21 -19.39 0.45 2.01
CA PRO A 21 -20.21 0.59 0.81
C PRO A 21 -19.49 1.32 -0.34
N SER A 22 -18.65 2.31 -0.04
CA SER A 22 -17.77 2.95 -1.02
C SER A 22 -16.50 2.15 -1.36
N GLY A 23 -16.08 1.23 -0.49
CA GLY A 23 -14.84 0.47 -0.63
C GLY A 23 -13.56 1.31 -0.51
N ASP A 24 -13.64 2.55 0.01
CA ASP A 24 -12.52 3.51 0.04
C ASP A 24 -12.41 4.24 1.39
N LEU A 25 -11.43 5.14 1.50
CA LEU A 25 -11.16 5.98 2.68
C LEU A 25 -12.02 7.26 2.70
N GLY A 26 -13.13 7.27 1.97
CA GLY A 26 -14.05 8.39 1.82
C GLY A 26 -15.11 8.44 2.92
N LYS A 27 -16.24 9.10 2.62
CA LYS A 27 -17.31 9.42 3.58
C LYS A 27 -17.81 8.23 4.39
N ASP A 28 -17.91 7.05 3.77
CA ASP A 28 -18.40 5.85 4.46
C ASP A 28 -17.42 5.36 5.54
N ALA A 29 -16.11 5.57 5.38
CA ALA A 29 -15.13 5.26 6.42
C ALA A 29 -15.32 6.15 7.65
N TYR A 30 -15.56 7.46 7.46
CA TYR A 30 -15.86 8.40 8.55
C TYR A 30 -17.20 8.07 9.21
N ARG A 31 -18.24 7.77 8.43
CA ARG A 31 -19.53 7.31 8.96
C ARG A 31 -19.39 6.03 9.78
N PHE A 32 -18.50 5.12 9.38
CA PHE A 32 -18.25 3.91 10.15
C PHE A 32 -17.55 4.21 11.48
N VAL A 33 -16.59 5.15 11.51
CA VAL A 33 -16.01 5.64 12.77
C VAL A 33 -17.09 6.20 13.69
N ASP A 34 -17.99 7.04 13.17
CA ASP A 34 -19.09 7.62 13.95
C ASP A 34 -20.00 6.53 14.51
N PHE A 35 -20.33 5.53 13.70
CA PHE A 35 -21.12 4.38 14.14
C PHE A 35 -20.44 3.63 15.30
N LEU A 36 -19.14 3.37 15.21
CA LEU A 36 -18.38 2.69 16.27
C LEU A 36 -18.37 3.52 17.56
N ALA A 37 -18.05 4.81 17.45
CA ALA A 37 -18.01 5.73 18.58
C ALA A 37 -19.38 5.83 19.28
N ASN A 38 -20.46 6.01 18.52
CA ASN A 38 -21.82 6.08 19.04
C ASN A 38 -22.30 4.75 19.66
N SER A 39 -21.70 3.62 19.26
CA SER A 39 -21.99 2.30 19.80
C SER A 39 -21.11 1.91 21.00
N GLY A 40 -20.20 2.80 21.43
CA GLY A 40 -19.23 2.51 22.50
C GLY A 40 -18.14 1.49 22.11
N VAL A 41 -17.95 1.26 20.80
CA VAL A 41 -16.90 0.38 20.27
C VAL A 41 -15.63 1.20 20.05
N ALA A 42 -14.53 0.76 20.67
CA ALA A 42 -13.29 1.53 20.72
C ALA A 42 -12.21 1.03 19.74
N VAL A 43 -12.45 -0.07 19.02
CA VAL A 43 -11.46 -0.67 18.11
C VAL A 43 -12.08 -0.98 16.74
N TRP A 44 -11.43 -0.53 15.69
CA TRP A 44 -11.69 -0.95 14.31
C TRP A 44 -10.50 -1.75 13.81
N GLN A 45 -10.68 -3.06 13.63
CA GLN A 45 -9.66 -3.93 13.06
C GLN A 45 -9.81 -4.00 11.53
N THR A 46 -8.69 -3.91 10.81
CA THR A 46 -8.61 -4.13 9.37
C THR A 46 -7.65 -5.27 9.03
N LEU A 47 -7.85 -5.89 7.86
CA LEU A 47 -6.82 -6.70 7.21
C LEU A 47 -5.65 -5.78 6.74
N PRO A 48 -4.54 -6.34 6.20
CA PRO A 48 -3.51 -5.50 5.60
C PRO A 48 -4.08 -4.59 4.50
N ILE A 49 -3.62 -3.35 4.48
CA ILE A 49 -4.11 -2.28 3.58
C ILE A 49 -3.21 -2.07 2.37
N ASN A 50 -2.29 -3.01 2.16
CA ASN A 50 -1.26 -2.95 1.14
C ASN A 50 -1.82 -3.32 -0.24
N MET A 51 -1.11 -2.93 -1.30
CA MET A 51 -1.48 -3.25 -2.68
C MET A 51 -1.34 -4.76 -2.93
N PRO A 52 -2.45 -5.51 -3.15
CA PRO A 52 -2.39 -6.94 -3.36
C PRO A 52 -1.88 -7.29 -4.77
N HIS A 53 -1.56 -8.57 -4.98
CA HIS A 53 -1.46 -9.14 -6.32
C HIS A 53 -2.85 -9.29 -6.97
N ALA A 54 -2.89 -9.83 -8.20
CA ALA A 54 -4.13 -10.00 -8.97
C ALA A 54 -5.14 -10.98 -8.33
N ASP A 55 -4.71 -11.82 -7.39
CA ASP A 55 -5.58 -12.68 -6.58
C ASP A 55 -6.36 -11.92 -5.49
N ASN A 56 -6.06 -10.63 -5.31
CA ASN A 56 -6.66 -9.72 -4.33
C ASN A 56 -6.45 -10.14 -2.87
N SER A 57 -5.51 -11.05 -2.58
CA SER A 57 -5.21 -11.40 -1.20
C SER A 57 -4.46 -10.25 -0.52
N PRO A 58 -4.98 -9.68 0.59
CA PRO A 58 -4.26 -8.65 1.33
C PRO A 58 -3.02 -9.22 2.07
N TYR A 59 -2.86 -10.54 2.11
CA TYR A 59 -1.69 -11.20 2.67
C TYR A 59 -0.60 -11.48 1.63
N GLN A 60 -0.86 -11.20 0.35
CA GLN A 60 0.08 -11.33 -0.74
C GLN A 60 0.16 -10.01 -1.51
N CYS A 61 1.11 -9.17 -1.14
CA CYS A 61 1.20 -7.79 -1.61
C CYS A 61 2.49 -7.48 -2.36
N LEU A 62 2.39 -6.51 -3.28
CA LEU A 62 3.50 -6.00 -4.09
C LEU A 62 4.52 -5.20 -3.27
N SER A 63 4.14 -4.75 -2.07
CA SER A 63 5.04 -4.20 -1.06
C SER A 63 4.43 -4.34 0.33
N ALA A 64 5.27 -4.62 1.33
CA ALA A 64 4.90 -4.58 2.75
C ALA A 64 4.62 -3.16 3.27
N HIS A 65 5.03 -2.13 2.53
CA HIS A 65 4.99 -0.73 2.97
C HIS A 65 3.91 0.08 2.24
N ALA A 66 3.77 -0.14 0.93
CA ALA A 66 2.88 0.66 0.09
C ALA A 66 1.41 0.38 0.40
N GLY A 67 0.59 1.43 0.44
CA GLY A 67 -0.86 1.34 0.53
C GLY A 67 -1.52 1.04 -0.80
N ASN A 68 -2.71 0.44 -0.76
CA ASN A 68 -3.49 0.11 -1.94
C ASN A 68 -4.16 1.36 -2.55
N PRO A 69 -3.79 1.78 -3.79
CA PRO A 69 -4.39 2.93 -4.45
C PRO A 69 -5.88 2.80 -4.68
N ALA A 70 -6.45 1.59 -4.68
CA ALA A 70 -7.89 1.39 -4.81
C ALA A 70 -8.68 2.06 -3.68
N PHE A 71 -8.08 2.19 -2.48
CA PHE A 71 -8.74 2.77 -1.31
C PHE A 71 -8.70 4.31 -1.27
N ILE A 72 -8.02 4.98 -2.22
CA ILE A 72 -8.05 6.45 -2.28
C ILE A 72 -9.45 6.89 -2.71
N SER A 73 -10.10 7.73 -1.92
CA SER A 73 -11.40 8.29 -2.28
C SER A 73 -11.24 9.41 -3.31
N LEU A 74 -11.79 9.21 -4.51
CA LEU A 74 -11.83 10.24 -5.55
C LEU A 74 -12.80 11.37 -5.19
N GLU A 75 -13.87 11.06 -4.44
CA GLU A 75 -14.82 12.07 -3.96
C GLU A 75 -14.12 13.11 -3.08
N LEU A 76 -13.28 12.67 -2.13
CA LEU A 76 -12.49 13.59 -1.33
C LEU A 76 -11.51 14.44 -2.16
N LEU A 77 -10.93 13.88 -3.24
CA LEU A 77 -10.06 14.64 -4.14
C LEU A 77 -10.84 15.72 -4.91
N ILE A 78 -12.10 15.43 -5.30
CA ILE A 78 -13.01 16.41 -5.92
C ILE A 78 -13.34 17.53 -4.93
N GLU A 79 -13.69 17.19 -3.69
CA GLU A 79 -14.02 18.17 -2.64
C GLU A 79 -12.83 19.08 -2.29
N GLN A 80 -11.61 18.55 -2.37
CA GLN A 80 -10.36 19.31 -2.21
C GLN A 80 -9.99 20.16 -3.43
N GLY A 81 -10.74 20.05 -4.53
CA GLY A 81 -10.45 20.74 -5.80
C GLY A 81 -9.19 20.24 -6.50
N LEU A 82 -8.70 19.05 -6.17
CA LEU A 82 -7.52 18.45 -6.81
C LEU A 82 -7.87 17.83 -8.16
N ILE A 83 -9.12 17.40 -8.34
CA ILE A 83 -9.64 16.85 -9.59
C ILE A 83 -11.07 17.34 -9.83
N THR A 84 -11.55 17.21 -11.06
CA THR A 84 -12.96 17.38 -11.41
C THR A 84 -13.60 16.02 -11.72
N PRO A 85 -14.94 15.91 -11.72
CA PRO A 85 -15.61 14.67 -12.12
C PRO A 85 -15.20 14.17 -13.51
N SER A 86 -14.89 15.08 -14.45
CA SER A 86 -14.45 14.70 -15.81
C SER A 86 -13.10 13.96 -15.81
N ASN A 87 -12.20 14.24 -14.85
CA ASN A 87 -10.93 13.51 -14.75
C ASN A 87 -11.11 12.03 -14.40
N CYS A 88 -12.28 11.63 -13.90
CA CYS A 88 -12.55 10.25 -13.50
C CYS A 88 -13.03 9.37 -14.67
N HIS A 89 -13.37 9.94 -15.82
CA HIS A 89 -13.98 9.21 -16.95
C HIS A 89 -13.04 8.15 -17.54
N ASP A 90 -11.75 8.44 -17.63
CA ASP A 90 -10.73 7.53 -18.19
C ASP A 90 -10.10 6.62 -17.11
N GLY A 91 -10.72 6.54 -15.93
CA GLY A 91 -10.25 5.74 -14.81
C GLY A 91 -9.35 6.49 -13.82
N ARG A 92 -8.88 5.76 -12.82
CA ARG A 92 -8.17 6.33 -11.65
C ARG A 92 -6.82 6.94 -12.01
N GLU A 93 -6.13 6.41 -13.02
CA GLU A 93 -4.83 6.93 -13.46
C GLU A 93 -4.94 8.37 -13.96
N SER A 94 -5.99 8.68 -14.76
CA SER A 94 -6.27 10.03 -15.25
C SER A 94 -6.56 10.99 -14.08
N ALA A 95 -7.36 10.55 -13.10
CA ALA A 95 -7.62 11.31 -11.89
C ALA A 95 -6.35 11.59 -11.08
N PHE A 96 -5.49 10.59 -10.86
CA PHE A 96 -4.25 10.78 -10.13
C PHE A 96 -3.26 11.69 -10.85
N LYS A 97 -3.21 11.62 -12.18
CA LYS A 97 -2.39 12.54 -12.99
C LYS A 97 -2.88 13.98 -12.86
N ALA A 98 -4.18 14.22 -12.96
CA ALA A 98 -4.77 15.54 -12.76
C ALA A 98 -4.47 16.08 -11.33
N ALA A 99 -4.67 15.26 -10.30
CA ALA A 99 -4.35 15.62 -8.92
C ALA A 99 -2.86 15.96 -8.73
N TYR A 100 -1.97 15.23 -9.41
CA TYR A 100 -0.53 15.49 -9.38
C TYR A 100 -0.22 16.86 -9.99
N ASP A 101 -0.75 17.14 -11.17
CA ASP A 101 -0.51 18.40 -11.88
C ASP A 101 -1.02 19.60 -11.07
N VAL A 102 -2.20 19.50 -10.45
CA VAL A 102 -2.70 20.54 -9.53
C VAL A 102 -1.79 20.69 -8.32
N THR A 103 -1.38 19.58 -7.70
CA THR A 103 -0.54 19.62 -6.49
C THR A 103 0.82 20.25 -6.77
N MET A 104 1.44 19.94 -7.91
CA MET A 104 2.76 20.48 -8.29
C MET A 104 2.74 22.00 -8.54
N ASN A 105 1.57 22.56 -8.83
CA ASN A 105 1.36 24.00 -9.04
C ASN A 105 0.79 24.71 -7.79
N SER A 106 0.82 24.05 -6.62
CA SER A 106 0.23 24.56 -5.38
C SER A 106 1.24 24.55 -4.22
N ALA A 107 0.85 25.14 -3.07
CA ALA A 107 1.63 25.08 -1.84
C ALA A 107 1.82 23.64 -1.29
N SER A 108 0.95 22.69 -1.69
CA SER A 108 1.02 21.29 -1.27
C SER A 108 2.19 20.52 -1.91
N ARG A 109 2.90 21.10 -2.88
CA ARG A 109 4.10 20.52 -3.50
C ARG A 109 5.17 20.17 -2.47
N ASP A 110 5.40 21.04 -1.50
CA ASP A 110 6.47 20.84 -0.52
C ASP A 110 6.11 19.68 0.45
N ALA A 111 4.83 19.50 0.77
CA ALA A 111 4.36 18.35 1.55
C ALA A 111 4.57 17.02 0.81
N PHE A 112 4.39 17.00 -0.52
CA PHE A 112 4.71 15.83 -1.34
C PHE A 112 6.22 15.50 -1.31
N TYR A 113 7.09 16.51 -1.44
CA TYR A 113 8.53 16.27 -1.38
C TYR A 113 9.00 15.84 0.02
N GLN A 114 8.41 16.40 1.08
CA GLN A 114 8.65 15.96 2.46
C GLN A 114 8.22 14.50 2.66
N PHE A 115 7.06 14.10 2.14
CA PHE A 115 6.62 12.71 2.15
C PHE A 115 7.63 11.79 1.45
N CYS A 116 8.08 12.18 0.26
CA CYS A 116 9.10 11.42 -0.48
C CYS A 116 10.38 11.25 0.33
N GLN A 117 10.86 12.32 0.98
CA GLN A 117 12.05 12.27 1.83
C GLN A 117 11.85 11.38 3.06
N GLN A 118 10.71 11.50 3.73
CA GLN A 118 10.39 10.73 4.94
C GLN A 118 10.31 9.22 4.65
N HIS A 119 9.85 8.84 3.46
CA HIS A 119 9.61 7.45 3.07
C HIS A 119 10.63 6.90 2.07
N GLN A 120 11.75 7.59 1.86
CA GLN A 120 12.78 7.23 0.87
C GLN A 120 13.30 5.79 1.01
N SER A 121 13.27 5.20 2.22
CA SER A 121 13.80 3.86 2.49
C SER A 121 13.06 2.73 1.77
N TRP A 122 11.82 2.96 1.32
CA TRP A 122 11.03 1.96 0.59
C TRP A 122 10.35 2.54 -0.65
N LEU A 123 10.03 3.84 -0.66
CA LEU A 123 9.19 4.45 -1.67
C LEU A 123 9.85 4.49 -3.05
N ASP A 124 11.16 4.77 -3.11
CA ASP A 124 11.92 4.80 -4.36
C ASP A 124 11.98 3.41 -5.01
N ASP A 125 12.22 2.39 -4.20
CA ASP A 125 12.26 1.00 -4.66
C ASP A 125 10.88 0.52 -5.11
N PHE A 126 9.83 0.86 -4.37
CA PHE A 126 8.47 0.54 -4.77
C PHE A 126 8.07 1.22 -6.10
N ALA A 127 8.42 2.50 -6.27
CA ALA A 127 8.14 3.23 -7.51
C ALA A 127 8.87 2.60 -8.70
N LEU A 128 10.18 2.31 -8.55
CA LEU A 128 10.95 1.62 -9.57
C LEU A 128 10.37 0.25 -9.91
N TYR A 129 10.06 -0.53 -8.88
CA TYR A 129 9.48 -1.86 -9.02
C TYR A 129 8.20 -1.82 -9.86
N LEU A 130 7.24 -0.96 -9.51
CA LEU A 130 5.96 -0.87 -10.21
C LEU A 130 6.11 -0.39 -11.66
N VAL A 131 6.96 0.61 -11.92
CA VAL A 131 7.13 1.14 -13.28
C VAL A 131 7.85 0.13 -14.18
N ILE A 132 8.88 -0.57 -13.67
CA ILE A 132 9.53 -1.67 -14.40
C ILE A 132 8.50 -2.79 -14.64
N ARG A 133 7.76 -3.22 -13.61
CA ARG A 133 6.73 -4.25 -13.71
C ARG A 133 5.71 -3.94 -14.80
N SER A 134 5.22 -2.71 -14.85
CA SER A 134 4.27 -2.26 -15.87
C SER A 134 4.86 -2.36 -17.28
N GLN A 135 6.09 -1.89 -17.49
CA GLN A 135 6.79 -2.00 -18.79
C GLN A 135 7.19 -3.43 -19.17
N LYS A 136 7.15 -4.36 -18.22
CA LYS A 136 7.35 -5.80 -18.43
C LYS A 136 6.04 -6.57 -18.41
N GLN A 137 4.92 -5.94 -18.79
CA GLN A 137 3.62 -6.60 -18.95
C GLN A 137 3.18 -7.34 -17.68
N GLN A 138 3.43 -6.75 -16.50
CA GLN A 138 3.10 -7.32 -15.20
C GLN A 138 3.86 -8.59 -14.80
N GLN A 139 4.93 -8.95 -15.53
CA GLN A 139 5.82 -10.06 -15.17
C GLN A 139 6.52 -9.82 -13.84
N GLY A 140 6.72 -10.90 -13.09
CA GLY A 140 7.42 -10.86 -11.82
C GLY A 140 8.90 -10.52 -11.97
N TRP A 141 9.50 -9.90 -10.94
CA TRP A 141 10.86 -9.36 -11.05
C TRP A 141 11.93 -10.42 -11.33
N PHE A 142 11.65 -11.67 -10.97
CA PHE A 142 12.54 -12.81 -11.17
C PHE A 142 12.64 -13.25 -12.65
N GLU A 143 11.73 -12.78 -13.51
CA GLU A 143 11.72 -13.00 -14.96
C GLU A 143 12.31 -11.83 -15.76
N TRP A 144 12.58 -10.69 -15.10
CA TRP A 144 13.09 -9.50 -15.79
C TRP A 144 14.50 -9.72 -16.36
N PRO A 145 14.89 -8.94 -17.38
CA PRO A 145 16.27 -8.90 -17.86
C PRO A 145 17.26 -8.71 -16.70
N LYS A 146 18.41 -9.39 -16.77
CA LYS A 146 19.41 -9.44 -15.68
C LYS A 146 19.76 -8.08 -15.10
N GLN A 147 19.83 -7.03 -15.93
CA GLN A 147 20.15 -5.68 -15.49
C GLN A 147 19.12 -5.08 -14.52
N PHE A 148 17.83 -5.42 -14.65
CA PHE A 148 16.75 -5.00 -13.76
C PHE A 148 16.57 -5.98 -12.61
N LYS A 149 16.59 -7.29 -12.89
CA LYS A 149 16.53 -8.35 -11.86
C LYS A 149 17.63 -8.19 -10.80
N ASN A 150 18.85 -7.88 -11.24
CA ASN A 150 20.00 -7.70 -10.36
C ASN A 150 20.25 -6.25 -9.94
N ARG A 151 19.38 -5.30 -10.36
CA ARG A 151 19.48 -3.88 -10.00
C ARG A 151 20.85 -3.27 -10.33
N SER A 152 21.34 -3.49 -11.55
CA SER A 152 22.57 -2.87 -12.03
C SER A 152 22.47 -1.35 -11.88
N ALA A 153 23.42 -0.73 -11.18
CA ALA A 153 23.38 0.70 -10.86
C ALA A 153 23.21 1.59 -12.10
N SER A 154 23.89 1.27 -13.20
CA SER A 154 23.77 2.02 -14.45
C SER A 154 22.41 1.85 -15.13
N ALA A 155 21.85 0.63 -15.10
CA ALA A 155 20.54 0.35 -15.69
C ALA A 155 19.41 1.00 -14.87
N ILE A 156 19.49 0.93 -13.54
CA ILE A 156 18.53 1.60 -12.65
C ILE A 156 18.62 3.11 -12.82
N LYS A 157 19.84 3.71 -12.80
CA LYS A 157 19.99 5.15 -13.02
C LYS A 157 19.39 5.59 -14.35
N LYS A 158 19.76 4.93 -15.45
CA LYS A 158 19.21 5.26 -16.77
C LYS A 158 17.69 5.16 -16.79
N PHE A 159 17.15 4.09 -16.21
CA PHE A 159 15.70 3.89 -16.14
C PHE A 159 15.02 4.98 -15.32
N THR A 160 15.59 5.38 -14.19
CA THR A 160 15.10 6.48 -13.37
C THR A 160 15.05 7.77 -14.18
N ASP A 161 16.14 8.13 -14.85
CA ASP A 161 16.24 9.34 -15.66
C ASP A 161 15.16 9.33 -16.77
N ASP A 162 15.04 8.20 -17.49
CA ASP A 162 14.10 8.03 -18.60
C ASP A 162 12.61 8.01 -18.17
N ASN A 163 12.31 7.72 -16.89
CA ASN A 163 10.94 7.49 -16.38
C ASN A 163 10.55 8.37 -15.18
N THR A 164 11.22 9.52 -15.01
CA THR A 164 11.05 10.40 -13.85
C THR A 164 9.59 10.74 -13.56
N GLU A 165 8.80 11.07 -14.58
CA GLU A 165 7.39 11.43 -14.41
C GLU A 165 6.54 10.25 -13.91
N ALA A 166 6.69 9.07 -14.51
CA ALA A 166 5.97 7.86 -14.10
C ALA A 166 6.32 7.45 -12.66
N LEU A 167 7.61 7.55 -12.30
CA LEU A 167 8.07 7.28 -10.94
C LEU A 167 7.46 8.26 -9.93
N ASN A 168 7.47 9.56 -10.26
CA ASN A 168 6.86 10.58 -9.39
C ASN A 168 5.35 10.39 -9.25
N LEU A 169 4.65 9.94 -10.29
CA LEU A 169 3.23 9.65 -10.20
C LEU A 169 2.95 8.49 -9.22
N VAL A 170 3.73 7.40 -9.28
CA VAL A 170 3.60 6.30 -8.31
C VAL A 170 3.83 6.78 -6.88
N LYS A 171 4.87 7.61 -6.66
CA LYS A 171 5.15 8.21 -5.36
C LYS A 171 4.01 9.11 -4.88
N PHE A 172 3.43 9.89 -5.79
CA PHE A 172 2.34 10.79 -5.49
C PHE A 172 1.06 10.05 -5.13
N VAL A 173 0.76 8.93 -5.77
CA VAL A 173 -0.36 8.07 -5.39
C VAL A 173 -0.20 7.56 -3.96
N GLN A 174 1.02 7.18 -3.56
CA GLN A 174 1.28 6.81 -2.16
C GLN A 174 1.11 8.01 -1.21
N PHE A 175 1.57 9.21 -1.60
CA PHE A 175 1.31 10.43 -0.83
C PHE A 175 -0.19 10.66 -0.60
N LEU A 176 -1.03 10.54 -1.64
CA LEU A 176 -2.49 10.66 -1.52
C LEU A 176 -3.08 9.60 -0.58
N PHE A 177 -2.65 8.34 -0.72
CA PHE A 177 -3.10 7.25 0.15
C PHE A 177 -2.79 7.55 1.62
N PHE A 178 -1.53 7.88 1.94
CA PHE A 178 -1.13 8.13 3.31
C PHE A 178 -1.75 9.42 3.87
N ALA A 179 -2.01 10.43 3.04
CA ALA A 179 -2.75 11.61 3.46
C ALA A 179 -4.17 11.25 3.92
N GLN A 180 -4.91 10.49 3.12
CA GLN A 180 -6.28 10.08 3.48
C GLN A 180 -6.30 9.09 4.65
N TRP A 181 -5.39 8.11 4.67
CA TRP A 181 -5.28 7.15 5.77
C TRP A 181 -4.97 7.82 7.11
N ASN A 182 -4.01 8.76 7.13
CA ASN A 182 -3.66 9.48 8.34
C ASN A 182 -4.77 10.44 8.79
N ALA A 183 -5.51 11.04 7.87
CA ALA A 183 -6.69 11.85 8.20
C ALA A 183 -7.78 11.01 8.88
N LEU A 184 -8.12 9.84 8.31
CA LEU A 184 -9.08 8.91 8.89
C LEU A 184 -8.62 8.41 10.27
N LYS A 185 -7.35 8.03 10.40
CA LYS A 185 -6.78 7.61 11.69
C LYS A 185 -6.85 8.71 12.75
N SER A 186 -6.58 9.95 12.36
CA SER A 186 -6.65 11.10 13.26
C SER A 186 -8.09 11.36 13.70
N TYR A 187 -9.03 11.28 12.76
CA TYR A 187 -10.47 11.39 13.03
C TYR A 187 -10.96 10.28 13.97
N ALA A 188 -10.59 9.02 13.71
CA ALA A 188 -10.92 7.88 14.57
C ALA A 188 -10.41 8.09 16.00
N ASN A 189 -9.14 8.47 16.15
CA ASN A 189 -8.56 8.71 17.47
C ASN A 189 -9.24 9.87 18.22
N ALA A 190 -9.67 10.92 17.51
CA ALA A 190 -10.44 12.01 18.10
C ALA A 190 -11.81 11.56 18.63
N HIS A 191 -12.38 10.50 18.05
CA HIS A 191 -13.62 9.85 18.48
C HIS A 191 -13.38 8.64 19.41
N ALA A 192 -12.17 8.50 19.97
CA ALA A 192 -11.77 7.37 20.82
C ALA A 192 -11.90 5.98 20.14
N VAL A 193 -11.89 5.94 18.81
CA VAL A 193 -11.81 4.72 18.00
C VAL A 193 -10.36 4.50 17.56
N HIS A 194 -9.82 3.32 17.84
CA HIS A 194 -8.45 2.95 17.52
C HIS A 194 -8.41 2.01 16.34
N LEU A 195 -7.60 2.35 15.34
CA LEU A 195 -7.34 1.45 14.22
C LEU A 195 -6.35 0.37 14.63
N PHE A 196 -6.73 -0.89 14.43
CA PHE A 196 -5.90 -2.06 14.66
C PHE A 196 -5.60 -2.74 13.33
N GLY A 197 -4.36 -2.57 12.85
CA GLY A 197 -3.91 -3.16 11.60
C GLY A 197 -3.45 -4.62 11.76
N ASP A 198 -3.15 -5.22 10.62
CA ASP A 198 -2.63 -6.58 10.51
C ASP A 198 -1.35 -6.55 9.66
N ILE A 199 -0.35 -7.33 10.05
CA ILE A 199 0.97 -7.40 9.41
C ILE A 199 1.30 -8.88 9.15
N PRO A 200 1.35 -9.30 7.87
CA PRO A 200 1.79 -10.64 7.52
C PRO A 200 3.25 -10.87 7.98
N ILE A 201 3.54 -12.05 8.52
CA ILE A 201 4.90 -12.40 8.96
C ILE A 201 5.89 -12.54 7.78
N PHE A 202 5.40 -12.97 6.62
CA PHE A 202 6.18 -13.08 5.39
C PHE A 202 5.69 -12.10 4.33
N VAL A 203 6.58 -11.73 3.41
CA VAL A 203 6.24 -10.94 2.22
C VAL A 203 6.18 -11.83 0.99
N ALA A 204 5.42 -11.40 -0.03
CA ALA A 204 5.36 -12.12 -1.30
C ALA A 204 6.73 -12.16 -1.98
N TYR A 205 7.08 -13.29 -2.61
CA TYR A 205 8.34 -13.41 -3.35
C TYR A 205 8.44 -12.36 -4.46
N ASP A 206 7.34 -12.14 -5.18
CA ASP A 206 7.22 -11.15 -6.24
C ASP A 206 6.83 -9.77 -5.70
N SER A 207 7.67 -9.19 -4.83
CA SER A 207 7.45 -7.88 -4.23
C SER A 207 8.65 -6.95 -4.40
N ALA A 208 8.40 -5.64 -4.24
CA ALA A 208 9.47 -4.64 -4.16
C ALA A 208 10.43 -4.94 -3.01
N ASP A 209 9.93 -5.48 -1.90
CA ASP A 209 10.73 -5.75 -0.69
C ASP A 209 11.79 -6.82 -0.96
N VAL A 210 11.41 -7.94 -1.61
CA VAL A 210 12.34 -9.03 -1.96
C VAL A 210 13.29 -8.61 -3.08
N TRP A 211 12.77 -7.92 -4.10
CA TRP A 211 13.57 -7.45 -5.23
C TRP A 211 14.68 -6.48 -4.79
N ALA A 212 14.36 -5.52 -3.91
CA ALA A 212 15.31 -4.53 -3.41
C ALA A 212 16.25 -5.10 -2.33
N ASN A 213 15.77 -6.05 -1.50
CA ASN A 213 16.51 -6.55 -0.35
C ASN A 213 16.72 -8.08 -0.38
N PRO A 214 17.31 -8.65 -1.44
CA PRO A 214 17.43 -10.10 -1.59
C PRO A 214 18.26 -10.76 -0.47
N HIS A 215 19.14 -9.99 0.18
CA HIS A 215 20.02 -10.44 1.26
C HIS A 215 19.27 -10.75 2.58
N LEU A 216 18.01 -10.32 2.71
CA LEU A 216 17.15 -10.64 3.85
C LEU A 216 16.42 -11.99 3.68
N PHE A 217 16.53 -12.63 2.51
CA PHE A 217 15.76 -13.82 2.14
C PHE A 217 16.66 -14.98 1.73
N LYS A 218 16.14 -16.21 1.85
CA LYS A 218 16.86 -17.45 1.47
C LYS A 218 16.76 -17.70 -0.04
N LEU A 219 17.52 -16.92 -0.81
CA LEU A 219 17.60 -17.02 -2.26
C LEU A 219 18.94 -17.62 -2.72
N ASP A 220 18.94 -18.30 -3.86
CA ASP A 220 20.17 -18.77 -4.51
C ASP A 220 20.93 -17.63 -5.22
N ALA A 221 22.07 -17.95 -5.85
CA ALA A 221 22.85 -16.98 -6.63
C ALA A 221 22.09 -16.37 -7.84
N ASN A 222 21.04 -17.05 -8.32
CA ASN A 222 20.15 -16.55 -9.38
C ASN A 222 18.92 -15.81 -8.82
N ARG A 223 18.88 -15.57 -7.51
CA ARG A 223 17.80 -14.94 -6.75
C ARG A 223 16.49 -15.74 -6.76
N LEU A 224 16.54 -17.06 -6.95
CA LEU A 224 15.39 -17.95 -6.87
C LEU A 224 15.21 -18.50 -5.45
N MET A 225 13.96 -18.78 -5.05
CA MET A 225 13.66 -19.34 -3.74
C MET A 225 14.28 -20.73 -3.56
N THR A 226 15.08 -20.90 -2.51
CA THR A 226 15.64 -22.22 -2.14
C THR A 226 14.74 -23.00 -1.18
N VAL A 227 13.95 -22.27 -0.40
CA VAL A 227 12.94 -22.77 0.52
C VAL A 227 11.74 -21.83 0.51
N VAL A 228 10.61 -22.33 0.97
CA VAL A 228 9.33 -21.60 1.00
C VAL A 228 8.70 -21.75 2.38
N ALA A 229 7.83 -20.81 2.73
CA ALA A 229 7.09 -20.83 3.97
C ALA A 229 5.95 -21.86 3.94
N GLY A 230 5.57 -22.35 5.11
CA GLY A 230 4.47 -23.28 5.28
C GLY A 230 4.31 -23.72 6.72
N VAL A 231 3.32 -24.59 6.96
CA VAL A 231 3.10 -25.26 8.23
C VAL A 231 3.10 -26.78 8.00
N PRO A 232 3.66 -27.58 8.93
CA PRO A 232 3.69 -29.03 8.80
C PRO A 232 2.29 -29.63 8.93
N PRO A 233 2.10 -30.93 8.60
CA PRO A 233 0.89 -31.66 8.94
C PRO A 233 0.52 -31.57 10.42
N ASP A 234 -0.78 -31.56 10.69
CA ASP A 234 -1.35 -31.63 12.03
C ASP A 234 -2.65 -32.45 12.02
N TYR A 235 -3.36 -32.49 13.14
CA TYR A 235 -4.61 -33.24 13.28
C TYR A 235 -5.80 -32.64 12.52
N PHE A 236 -5.67 -31.41 11.97
CA PHE A 236 -6.64 -30.79 11.07
C PHE A 236 -6.26 -30.96 9.59
N SER A 237 -4.97 -31.03 9.25
CA SER A 237 -4.47 -31.20 7.88
C SER A 237 -3.37 -32.26 7.80
N ALA A 238 -3.67 -33.39 7.15
CA ALA A 238 -2.72 -34.49 6.96
C ALA A 238 -1.50 -34.13 6.10
N THR A 239 -1.57 -33.06 5.30
CA THR A 239 -0.49 -32.63 4.39
C THR A 239 0.17 -31.32 4.82
N GLY A 240 -0.34 -30.66 5.86
CA GLY A 240 0.08 -29.31 6.22
C GLY A 240 -0.34 -28.30 5.15
N GLN A 241 0.42 -27.21 5.02
CA GLN A 241 0.21 -26.17 4.02
C GLN A 241 1.55 -25.65 3.50
N ARG A 242 1.66 -25.52 2.17
CA ARG A 242 2.80 -24.91 1.48
C ARG A 242 2.34 -23.57 0.91
N TRP A 243 2.82 -22.44 1.46
CA TRP A 243 2.28 -21.11 1.16
C TRP A 243 2.97 -20.41 -0.03
N GLY A 244 4.18 -20.82 -0.39
CA GLY A 244 4.89 -20.44 -1.62
C GLY A 244 5.46 -21.67 -2.28
#